data_AF-A0A9E4BSS8-F1
#
_entry.id   AF-A0A9E4BSS8-F1
#
_cell.length_a   1.000
_cell.length_b   1.000
_cell.length_c   1.000
_cell.angle_alpha   90.00
_cell.angle_beta   90.00
_cell.angle_gamma   90.00
#
_symmetry.space_group_name_H-M   'P 1'
#
loop_
_entity.id
_entity.type
_entity.pdbx_description
1 polymer ?
#
loop_
_entity_poly.entity_id
_entity_poly.type
_entity_poly.pdbx_seq_one_letter_code
_entity_poly.pdbx_strand_id
1 'polypeptide(L)'
;MTLHQAKLDILEAGRRLYDRGYIVSSDGNISARFDEGRLIVTPGGLCKGNLSVEDLCVCDMEGRKIGGLRSPSSEIGMHLFLYRERPDIKAVVHAHPPTATGFSVAGMPLTDCVLPEVVITLGSIPTAKYGTPGGPEISEPIRRFVKDYDAYLLENHGATTVGSDVMNAYFKMETLEHFARILFIARQLGGANVLNQEQVDKLLRIRKRLGIRGPDPACVVDKAPSGTDTSGSQIPTRRTRSVSNPSDAPPPPEDDLITEITRQVMQELRTEKPH
;
A
#
# COMPACT_ATOMS: atom_id res chain seq x y z
N MET A 1 8.27 18.69 -7.47
CA MET A 1 9.16 18.39 -6.33
C MET A 1 10.58 18.75 -6.74
N THR A 2 11.39 19.36 -5.88
CA THR A 2 12.81 19.63 -6.18
C THR A 2 13.67 18.42 -5.85
N LEU A 3 14.87 18.31 -6.43
CA LEU A 3 15.83 17.26 -6.09
C LEU A 3 16.15 17.25 -4.58
N HIS A 4 16.30 18.43 -3.97
CA HIS A 4 16.59 18.55 -2.55
C HIS A 4 15.44 18.05 -1.67
N GLN A 5 14.19 18.46 -1.97
CA GLN A 5 13.02 17.98 -1.22
C GLN A 5 12.87 16.46 -1.34
N ALA A 6 12.97 15.92 -2.57
CA ALA A 6 12.87 14.49 -2.81
C ALA A 6 13.91 13.67 -2.02
N LYS A 7 15.12 14.21 -1.83
CA LYS A 7 16.14 13.59 -0.96
C LYS A 7 15.71 13.60 0.50
N LEU A 8 15.26 14.75 1.03
CA LEU A 8 14.81 14.85 2.43
C LEU A 8 13.61 13.93 2.71
N ASP A 9 12.64 13.86 1.81
CA ASP A 9 11.46 13.00 1.98
C ASP A 9 11.84 11.51 1.98
N ILE A 10 12.84 11.10 1.18
CA ILE A 10 13.39 9.73 1.20
C ILE A 10 14.03 9.42 2.56
N LEU A 11 14.78 10.36 3.14
CA LEU A 11 15.42 10.16 4.45
C LEU A 11 14.38 10.07 5.57
N GLU A 12 13.38 10.96 5.58
CA GLU A 12 12.31 10.95 6.58
C GLU A 12 11.42 9.69 6.46
N ALA A 13 11.05 9.28 5.25
CA ALA A 13 10.34 8.02 5.03
C ALA A 13 11.20 6.81 5.46
N GLY A 14 12.49 6.80 5.12
CA GLY A 14 13.43 5.75 5.54
C GLY A 14 13.56 5.61 7.06
N ARG A 15 13.64 6.74 7.77
CA ARG A 15 13.61 6.83 9.23
C ARG A 15 12.31 6.30 9.80
N ARG A 16 11.16 6.76 9.31
CA ARG A 16 9.85 6.30 9.82
C ARG A 16 9.60 4.81 9.60
N LEU A 17 9.99 4.26 8.43
CA LEU A 17 9.89 2.82 8.17
C LEU A 17 10.72 2.01 9.17
N TYR A 18 11.94 2.46 9.49
CA TYR A 18 12.81 1.81 10.46
C TYR A 18 12.29 1.95 11.90
N ASP A 19 11.94 3.16 12.32
CA ASP A 19 11.45 3.45 13.68
C ASP A 19 10.13 2.72 14.00
N ARG A 20 9.28 2.46 12.99
CA ARG A 20 8.07 1.64 13.12
C ARG A 20 8.30 0.13 12.99
N GLY A 21 9.53 -0.31 12.71
CA GLY A 21 9.87 -1.72 12.49
C GLY A 21 9.28 -2.32 11.21
N TYR A 22 8.97 -1.49 10.20
CA TYR A 22 8.50 -1.97 8.88
C TYR A 22 9.66 -2.44 7.98
N ILE A 23 10.89 -2.14 8.37
CA ILE A 23 12.14 -2.65 7.79
C ILE A 23 13.15 -2.85 8.93
N VAL A 24 14.09 -3.78 8.75
CA VAL A 24 15.20 -4.03 9.67
C VAL A 24 16.52 -4.09 8.90
N SER A 25 17.66 -3.94 9.59
CA SER A 25 18.99 -4.05 8.96
C SER A 25 19.09 -3.20 7.68
N SER A 26 19.38 -3.80 6.53
CA SER A 26 19.45 -3.16 5.21
C SER A 26 18.23 -3.41 4.30
N ASP A 27 17.08 -3.77 4.87
CA ASP A 27 15.87 -4.13 4.13
C ASP A 27 15.18 -2.92 3.45
N GLY A 28 14.19 -3.24 2.61
CA GLY A 28 13.38 -2.27 1.88
C GLY A 28 14.16 -1.41 0.90
N ASN A 29 13.45 -0.51 0.21
CA ASN A 29 14.06 0.51 -0.63
C ASN A 29 13.03 1.58 -1.03
N ILE A 30 13.52 2.79 -1.29
CA ILE A 30 12.70 3.94 -1.65
C ILE A 30 13.29 4.58 -2.91
N SER A 31 12.44 5.02 -3.83
CA SER A 31 12.85 5.89 -4.92
C SER A 31 11.88 7.04 -5.16
N ALA A 32 12.39 8.12 -5.74
CA ALA A 32 11.63 9.30 -6.12
C ALA A 32 12.05 9.78 -7.52
N ARG A 33 11.06 9.98 -8.39
CA ARG A 33 11.20 10.65 -9.68
C ARG A 33 11.23 12.17 -9.47
N PHE A 34 12.38 12.80 -9.74
CA PHE A 34 12.54 14.25 -9.62
C PHE A 34 12.50 14.99 -10.98
N ASP A 35 12.66 14.27 -12.09
CA ASP A 35 12.37 14.74 -13.45
C ASP A 35 11.93 13.57 -14.36
N GLU A 36 11.75 13.81 -15.65
CA GLU A 36 11.25 12.79 -16.59
C GLU A 36 12.19 11.62 -16.83
N GLY A 37 13.52 11.84 -16.72
CA GLY A 37 14.54 10.86 -17.08
C GLY A 37 15.27 10.23 -15.89
N ARG A 38 15.08 10.74 -14.65
CA ARG A 38 15.95 10.39 -13.52
C ARG A 38 15.20 10.14 -12.20
N LEU A 39 15.74 9.19 -11.45
CA LEU A 39 15.26 8.75 -10.14
C LEU A 39 16.35 8.95 -9.09
N ILE A 40 15.99 9.44 -7.89
CA ILE A 40 16.78 9.22 -6.68
C ILE A 40 16.40 7.84 -6.14
N VAL A 41 17.37 7.08 -5.65
CA VAL A 41 17.16 5.72 -5.11
C VAL A 41 18.00 5.53 -3.84
N THR A 42 17.43 4.90 -2.82
CA THR A 42 18.19 4.42 -1.65
C THR A 42 19.22 3.36 -2.07
N PRO A 43 20.43 3.36 -1.48
CA PRO A 43 21.43 2.35 -1.81
C PRO A 43 21.09 0.97 -1.24
N GLY A 44 21.67 -0.07 -1.85
CA GLY A 44 21.67 -1.42 -1.29
C GLY A 44 22.64 -1.55 -0.11
N GLY A 45 22.35 -2.45 0.84
CA GLY A 45 23.26 -2.81 1.94
C GLY A 45 23.39 -1.78 3.08
N LEU A 46 22.62 -0.69 3.08
CA LEU A 46 22.56 0.28 4.18
C LEU A 46 21.17 0.29 4.85
N CYS A 47 21.15 0.63 6.14
CA CYS A 47 19.92 0.88 6.90
C CYS A 47 19.28 2.21 6.49
N LYS A 48 17.99 2.18 6.11
CA LYS A 48 17.28 3.35 5.57
C LYS A 48 16.99 4.40 6.63
N GLY A 49 16.94 4.03 7.91
CA GLY A 49 16.79 4.98 9.00
C GLY A 49 18.04 5.81 9.31
N ASN A 50 19.22 5.38 8.82
CA ASN A 50 20.51 6.00 9.11
C ASN A 50 21.18 6.61 7.87
N LEU A 51 20.44 6.78 6.75
CA LEU A 51 21.01 7.33 5.51
C LEU A 51 21.29 8.83 5.62
N SER A 52 22.36 9.26 4.96
CA SER A 52 22.64 10.68 4.69
C SER A 52 22.23 11.08 3.27
N VAL A 53 22.27 12.39 2.97
CA VAL A 53 21.98 12.95 1.63
C VAL A 53 23.00 12.47 0.58
N GLU A 54 24.20 12.10 1.02
CA GLU A 54 25.37 11.69 0.25
C GLU A 54 25.34 10.19 -0.11
N ASP A 55 24.62 9.38 0.67
CA ASP A 55 24.43 7.95 0.41
C ASP A 55 23.44 7.68 -0.74
N LEU A 56 22.58 8.65 -1.07
CA LEU A 56 21.53 8.51 -2.08
C LEU A 56 22.10 8.46 -3.51
N CYS A 57 21.63 7.48 -4.29
CA CYS A 57 22.02 7.27 -5.68
C CYS A 57 21.10 8.03 -6.64
N VAL A 58 21.62 8.38 -7.82
CA VAL A 58 20.80 8.84 -8.96
C VAL A 58 20.93 7.83 -10.10
N CYS A 59 19.79 7.35 -10.59
CA CYS A 59 19.68 6.42 -11.71
C CYS A 59 18.91 7.07 -12.88
N ASP A 60 19.22 6.65 -14.09
CA ASP A 60 18.37 6.90 -15.26
C ASP A 60 17.20 5.90 -15.36
N MET A 61 16.32 6.09 -16.34
CA MET A 61 15.19 5.21 -16.62
C MET A 61 15.58 3.83 -17.19
N GLU A 62 16.87 3.57 -17.45
CA GLU A 62 17.42 2.25 -17.77
C GLU A 62 17.96 1.53 -16.53
N GLY A 63 18.08 2.23 -15.39
CA GLY A 63 18.59 1.72 -14.11
C GLY A 63 20.10 1.87 -13.93
N ARG A 64 20.80 2.52 -14.87
CA ARG A 64 22.24 2.78 -14.74
C ARG A 64 22.45 3.89 -13.72
N LYS A 65 23.43 3.73 -12.85
CA LYS A 65 23.83 4.79 -11.92
C LYS A 65 24.52 5.92 -12.70
N ILE A 66 23.97 7.11 -12.62
CA ILE A 66 24.49 8.35 -13.23
C ILE A 66 24.93 9.39 -12.19
N GLY A 67 24.73 9.11 -10.89
CA GLY A 67 25.23 9.95 -9.80
C GLY A 67 25.16 9.26 -8.43
N GLY A 68 25.88 9.81 -7.45
CA GLY A 68 25.98 9.27 -6.10
C GLY A 68 27.13 8.28 -5.90
N LEU A 69 27.64 8.20 -4.66
CA LEU A 69 28.82 7.40 -4.32
C LEU A 69 28.50 5.90 -4.24
N ARG A 70 27.36 5.55 -3.64
CA ARG A 70 26.92 4.16 -3.40
C ARG A 70 26.43 3.46 -4.67
N SER A 71 26.05 2.19 -4.57
CA SER A 71 25.28 1.48 -5.60
C SER A 71 23.78 1.52 -5.26
N PRO A 72 22.87 1.63 -6.23
CA PRO A 72 21.42 1.58 -5.98
C PRO A 72 20.99 0.23 -5.38
N SER A 73 19.77 0.15 -4.84
CA SER A 73 19.15 -1.13 -4.47
C SER A 73 19.20 -2.13 -5.62
N SER A 74 19.42 -3.41 -5.31
CA SER A 74 19.30 -4.53 -6.26
C SER A 74 17.91 -4.61 -6.91
N GLU A 75 16.89 -4.06 -6.25
CA GLU A 75 15.50 -4.12 -6.68
C GLU A 75 15.03 -2.91 -7.51
N ILE A 76 15.97 -2.06 -7.95
CA ILE A 76 15.67 -0.92 -8.83
C ILE A 76 14.88 -1.33 -10.08
N GLY A 77 15.02 -2.58 -10.56
CA GLY A 77 14.19 -3.16 -11.63
C GLY A 77 12.68 -3.08 -11.38
N MET A 78 12.23 -3.42 -10.16
CA MET A 78 10.81 -3.33 -9.76
C MET A 78 10.32 -1.87 -9.77
N HIS A 79 11.13 -0.95 -9.27
CA HIS A 79 10.78 0.47 -9.22
C HIS A 79 10.68 1.05 -10.65
N LEU A 80 11.65 0.74 -11.52
CA LEU A 80 11.64 1.14 -12.93
C LEU A 80 10.44 0.58 -13.68
N PHE A 81 10.05 -0.67 -13.42
CA PHE A 81 8.86 -1.27 -13.98
C PHE A 81 7.60 -0.46 -13.64
N LEU A 82 7.38 -0.19 -12.34
CA LEU A 82 6.23 0.61 -11.87
C LEU A 82 6.20 2.00 -12.53
N TYR A 83 7.35 2.70 -12.57
CA TYR A 83 7.47 4.02 -13.20
C TYR A 83 7.24 4.06 -14.72
N ARG A 84 7.40 2.92 -15.42
CA ARG A 84 7.16 2.81 -16.87
C ARG A 84 5.70 2.49 -17.18
N GLU A 85 5.07 1.62 -16.40
CA GLU A 85 3.65 1.24 -16.58
C GLU A 85 2.68 2.35 -16.14
N ARG A 86 3.10 3.21 -15.20
CA ARG A 86 2.26 4.26 -14.59
C ARG A 86 3.02 5.61 -14.50
N PRO A 87 2.89 6.50 -15.50
CA PRO A 87 3.57 7.81 -15.52
C PRO A 87 3.16 8.79 -14.39
N ASP A 88 2.02 8.55 -13.74
CA ASP A 88 1.53 9.31 -12.59
C ASP A 88 2.36 9.04 -11.32
N ILE A 89 2.97 7.86 -11.19
CA ILE A 89 3.83 7.52 -10.05
C ILE A 89 5.07 8.41 -10.03
N LYS A 90 5.29 9.08 -8.90
CA LYS A 90 6.51 9.87 -8.62
C LYS A 90 7.34 9.31 -7.48
N ALA A 91 6.81 8.40 -6.66
CA ALA A 91 7.58 7.67 -5.67
C ALA A 91 7.12 6.23 -5.51
N VAL A 92 8.07 5.37 -5.12
CA VAL A 92 7.84 3.96 -4.79
C VAL A 92 8.53 3.67 -3.46
N VAL A 93 7.80 3.03 -2.54
CA VAL A 93 8.28 2.55 -1.24
C VAL A 93 8.09 1.04 -1.17
N HIS A 94 9.16 0.30 -0.98
CA HIS A 94 9.15 -1.14 -0.72
C HIS A 94 9.67 -1.42 0.71
N ALA A 95 8.96 -2.28 1.44
CA ALA A 95 9.23 -2.58 2.85
C ALA A 95 8.72 -3.99 3.23
N HIS A 96 9.05 -4.43 4.45
CA HIS A 96 8.66 -5.73 5.02
C HIS A 96 7.80 -5.55 6.31
N PRO A 97 6.69 -4.77 6.27
CA PRO A 97 5.87 -4.54 7.46
C PRO A 97 5.36 -5.89 8.03
N PRO A 98 5.56 -6.18 9.34
CA PRO A 98 5.47 -7.56 9.83
C PRO A 98 4.12 -8.24 9.63
N THR A 99 3.00 -7.54 9.85
CA THR A 99 1.69 -8.17 9.75
C THR A 99 1.29 -8.38 8.30
N ALA A 100 1.44 -7.37 7.45
CA ALA A 100 1.09 -7.47 6.03
C ALA A 100 2.02 -8.44 5.27
N THR A 101 3.30 -8.55 5.66
CA THR A 101 4.21 -9.61 5.19
C THR A 101 3.75 -10.98 5.70
N GLY A 102 3.24 -11.08 6.94
CA GLY A 102 2.59 -12.29 7.44
C GLY A 102 1.40 -12.74 6.58
N PHE A 103 0.56 -11.81 6.12
CA PHE A 103 -0.51 -12.10 5.15
C PHE A 103 0.04 -12.59 3.81
N SER A 104 1.12 -11.98 3.29
CA SER A 104 1.71 -12.38 2.00
C SER A 104 2.39 -13.74 2.05
N VAL A 105 2.99 -14.12 3.19
CA VAL A 105 3.53 -15.46 3.49
C VAL A 105 2.41 -16.49 3.66
N ALA A 106 1.30 -16.11 4.31
CA ALA A 106 0.12 -16.97 4.46
C ALA A 106 -0.69 -17.15 3.16
N GLY A 107 -0.30 -16.50 2.05
CA GLY A 107 -1.04 -16.51 0.80
C GLY A 107 -2.41 -15.82 0.87
N MET A 108 -2.64 -14.99 1.89
CA MET A 108 -3.92 -14.31 2.14
C MET A 108 -3.87 -12.87 1.60
N PRO A 109 -4.69 -12.50 0.61
CA PRO A 109 -4.76 -11.12 0.13
C PRO A 109 -5.46 -10.20 1.13
N LEU A 110 -5.24 -8.90 0.98
CA LEU A 110 -5.86 -7.81 1.75
C LEU A 110 -6.90 -7.08 0.89
N THR A 111 -7.88 -7.85 0.39
CA THR A 111 -8.89 -7.39 -0.60
C THR A 111 -10.27 -7.08 0.01
N ASP A 112 -10.49 -7.41 1.27
CA ASP A 112 -11.79 -7.32 1.95
C ASP A 112 -12.19 -5.85 2.19
N CYS A 113 -13.40 -5.43 1.78
CA CYS A 113 -13.92 -4.08 2.07
C CYS A 113 -14.29 -3.89 3.55
N VAL A 114 -13.34 -3.81 4.48
CA VAL A 114 -13.65 -3.75 5.94
C VAL A 114 -13.63 -2.32 6.49
N LEU A 115 -12.58 -1.55 6.19
CA LEU A 115 -12.32 -0.26 6.83
C LEU A 115 -12.62 0.92 5.90
N PRO A 116 -13.49 1.87 6.28
CA PRO A 116 -13.85 3.03 5.45
C PRO A 116 -12.67 3.84 4.91
N GLU A 117 -11.70 4.12 5.76
CA GLU A 117 -10.48 4.85 5.44
C GLU A 117 -9.62 4.08 4.43
N VAL A 118 -9.50 2.76 4.58
CA VAL A 118 -8.80 1.90 3.61
C VAL A 118 -9.52 1.96 2.27
N VAL A 119 -10.84 1.78 2.21
CA VAL A 119 -11.64 1.87 0.97
C VAL A 119 -11.46 3.22 0.26
N ILE A 120 -11.33 4.32 1.01
CA ILE A 120 -11.09 5.65 0.45
C ILE A 120 -9.66 5.83 -0.07
N THR A 121 -8.64 5.33 0.64
CA THR A 121 -7.23 5.63 0.34
C THR A 121 -6.50 4.58 -0.51
N LEU A 122 -6.83 3.30 -0.35
CA LEU A 122 -6.14 2.15 -0.95
C LEU A 122 -7.09 1.16 -1.64
N GLY A 123 -8.29 0.97 -1.07
CA GLY A 123 -9.19 -0.18 -1.23
C GLY A 123 -8.48 -1.52 -1.25
N SER A 124 -8.67 -2.29 -2.32
CA SER A 124 -8.05 -3.62 -2.48
C SER A 124 -6.52 -3.55 -2.49
N ILE A 125 -5.88 -4.43 -1.73
CA ILE A 125 -4.43 -4.66 -1.77
C ILE A 125 -4.20 -6.10 -2.22
N PRO A 126 -3.95 -6.34 -3.52
CA PRO A 126 -3.77 -7.68 -4.05
C PRO A 126 -2.38 -8.26 -3.75
N THR A 127 -2.27 -9.59 -3.79
CA THR A 127 -1.00 -10.31 -3.68
C THR A 127 -0.45 -10.69 -5.06
N ALA A 128 0.68 -10.09 -5.44
CA ALA A 128 1.50 -10.53 -6.56
C ALA A 128 2.15 -11.88 -6.23
N LYS A 129 2.19 -12.78 -7.22
CA LYS A 129 2.82 -14.09 -7.07
C LYS A 129 4.34 -13.97 -6.92
N TYR A 130 4.95 -14.98 -6.30
CA TYR A 130 6.38 -14.98 -6.02
C TYR A 130 7.23 -14.75 -7.28
N GLY A 131 8.24 -13.90 -7.13
CA GLY A 131 9.36 -13.75 -8.05
C GLY A 131 10.59 -13.36 -7.24
N THR A 132 11.76 -13.88 -7.62
CA THR A 132 13.03 -13.71 -6.88
C THR A 132 13.39 -12.24 -6.70
N PRO A 133 13.65 -11.77 -5.46
CA PRO A 133 14.15 -10.43 -5.19
C PRO A 133 15.42 -10.09 -5.99
N GLY A 134 15.47 -8.87 -6.54
CA GLY A 134 16.55 -8.40 -7.40
C GLY A 134 16.62 -9.00 -8.82
N GLY A 135 15.80 -10.01 -9.14
CA GLY A 135 15.65 -10.55 -10.50
C GLY A 135 14.55 -9.84 -11.31
N PRO A 136 14.52 -9.95 -12.65
CA PRO A 136 13.41 -9.43 -13.46
C PRO A 136 12.05 -10.07 -13.10
N GLU A 137 12.04 -11.29 -12.60
CA GLU A 137 10.84 -12.06 -12.27
C GLU A 137 9.99 -11.47 -11.14
N ILE A 138 10.52 -10.60 -10.28
CA ILE A 138 9.72 -9.91 -9.25
C ILE A 138 8.66 -8.97 -9.85
N SER A 139 8.91 -8.46 -11.07
CA SER A 139 8.09 -7.40 -11.68
C SER A 139 6.89 -7.94 -12.45
N GLU A 140 7.05 -9.07 -13.13
CA GLU A 140 6.01 -9.60 -14.04
C GLU A 140 4.69 -9.97 -13.32
N PRO A 141 4.70 -10.59 -12.12
CA PRO A 141 3.47 -10.84 -11.34
C PRO A 141 2.70 -9.58 -10.91
N ILE A 142 3.34 -8.41 -10.93
CA ILE A 142 2.74 -7.10 -10.59
C ILE A 142 2.01 -6.50 -11.81
N ARG A 143 2.35 -6.90 -13.04
CA ARG A 143 1.76 -6.36 -14.30
C ARG A 143 0.24 -6.42 -14.37
N ARG A 144 -0.37 -7.46 -13.80
CA ARG A 144 -1.83 -7.63 -13.70
C ARG A 144 -2.52 -6.69 -12.70
N PHE A 145 -1.76 -5.92 -11.93
CA PHE A 145 -2.24 -5.05 -10.85
C PHE A 145 -1.79 -3.60 -10.98
N VAL A 146 -0.66 -3.34 -11.66
CA VAL A 146 -0.01 -2.01 -11.69
C VAL A 146 -0.91 -0.86 -12.16
N LYS A 147 -1.91 -1.16 -12.98
CA LYS A 147 -2.85 -0.15 -13.51
C LYS A 147 -3.97 0.21 -12.54
N ASP A 148 -4.30 -0.69 -11.61
CA ASP A 148 -5.57 -0.67 -10.88
C ASP A 148 -5.40 -0.51 -9.35
N TYR A 149 -4.17 -0.64 -8.85
CA TYR A 149 -3.86 -0.51 -7.42
C TYR A 149 -2.66 0.39 -7.17
N ASP A 150 -2.56 0.92 -5.95
CA ASP A 150 -1.44 1.76 -5.48
C ASP A 150 -0.61 1.08 -4.38
N ALA A 151 -1.00 -0.14 -3.99
CA ALA A 151 -0.34 -0.94 -2.96
C ALA A 151 -0.49 -2.44 -3.30
N TYR A 152 0.56 -3.21 -3.07
CA TYR A 152 0.64 -4.63 -3.41
C TYR A 152 1.33 -5.39 -2.29
N LEU A 153 0.84 -6.58 -1.97
CA LEU A 153 1.61 -7.60 -1.28
C LEU A 153 2.43 -8.40 -2.30
N LEU A 154 3.64 -8.81 -1.91
CA LEU A 154 4.51 -9.71 -2.66
C LEU A 154 4.57 -11.04 -1.89
N GLU A 155 4.05 -12.11 -2.50
CA GLU A 155 3.99 -13.46 -1.92
C GLU A 155 5.36 -13.93 -1.41
N ASN A 156 5.44 -14.34 -0.14
CA ASN A 156 6.67 -14.72 0.55
C ASN A 156 7.79 -13.66 0.58
N HIS A 157 7.48 -12.37 0.44
CA HIS A 157 8.50 -11.32 0.41
C HIS A 157 8.16 -10.10 1.26
N GLY A 158 7.13 -9.31 0.91
CA GLY A 158 6.90 -8.01 1.55
C GLY A 158 5.73 -7.23 0.96
N ALA A 159 5.81 -5.91 1.02
CA ALA A 159 4.82 -5.00 0.44
C ALA A 159 5.49 -3.86 -0.36
N THR A 160 4.80 -3.38 -1.39
CA THR A 160 5.24 -2.24 -2.21
C THR A 160 4.09 -1.28 -2.41
N THR A 161 4.34 0.03 -2.24
CA THR A 161 3.36 1.10 -2.41
C THR A 161 3.89 2.20 -3.32
N VAL A 162 2.98 2.90 -4.00
CA VAL A 162 3.30 3.90 -5.01
C VAL A 162 2.50 5.19 -4.80
N GLY A 163 3.09 6.35 -5.10
CA GLY A 163 2.49 7.64 -4.75
C GLY A 163 2.87 8.82 -5.65
N SER A 164 2.16 9.93 -5.44
CA SER A 164 2.38 11.25 -6.07
C SER A 164 3.69 11.92 -5.64
N ASP A 165 4.26 11.44 -4.55
CA ASP A 165 5.43 11.91 -3.83
C ASP A 165 5.79 10.84 -2.78
N VAL A 166 6.96 10.98 -2.15
CA VAL A 166 7.52 9.96 -1.25
C VAL A 166 6.68 9.78 0.01
N MET A 167 6.16 10.88 0.57
CA MET A 167 5.34 10.81 1.78
C MET A 167 3.98 10.18 1.49
N ASN A 168 3.37 10.44 0.33
CA ASN A 168 2.16 9.75 -0.12
C ASN A 168 2.37 8.24 -0.25
N ALA A 169 3.49 7.80 -0.83
CA ALA A 169 3.83 6.37 -0.91
C ALA A 169 4.08 5.76 0.48
N TYR A 170 4.79 6.47 1.36
CA TYR A 170 5.02 6.06 2.74
C TYR A 170 3.70 5.94 3.55
N PHE A 171 2.80 6.92 3.48
CA PHE A 171 1.52 6.87 4.20
C PHE A 171 0.64 5.71 3.71
N LYS A 172 0.69 5.38 2.42
CA LYS A 172 0.05 4.16 1.88
C LYS A 172 0.62 2.87 2.50
N MET A 173 1.94 2.81 2.73
CA MET A 173 2.57 1.68 3.44
C MET A 173 2.12 1.61 4.91
N GLU A 174 2.01 2.76 5.56
CA GLU A 174 1.53 2.88 6.94
C GLU A 174 0.07 2.42 7.09
N THR A 175 -0.82 2.85 6.21
CA THR A 175 -2.22 2.39 6.16
C THR A 175 -2.33 0.90 5.86
N LEU A 176 -1.48 0.36 4.97
CA LEU A 176 -1.45 -1.06 4.62
C LEU A 176 -1.12 -1.95 5.82
N GLU A 177 -0.09 -1.61 6.61
CA GLU A 177 0.24 -2.37 7.82
C GLU A 177 -0.80 -2.18 8.93
N HIS A 178 -1.36 -0.97 9.07
CA HIS A 178 -2.44 -0.70 10.02
C HIS A 178 -3.68 -1.56 9.71
N PHE A 179 -4.07 -1.64 8.44
CA PHE A 179 -5.17 -2.48 7.98
C PHE A 179 -4.88 -3.97 8.21
N ALA A 180 -3.68 -4.45 7.87
CA ALA A 180 -3.28 -5.83 8.11
C ALA A 180 -3.38 -6.19 9.61
N ARG A 181 -2.95 -5.30 10.50
CA ARG A 181 -3.07 -5.46 11.96
C ARG A 181 -4.53 -5.53 12.43
N ILE A 182 -5.40 -4.63 11.96
CA ILE A 182 -6.82 -4.66 12.33
C ILE A 182 -7.48 -5.94 11.80
N LEU A 183 -7.23 -6.33 10.55
CA LEU A 183 -7.81 -7.53 9.96
C LEU A 183 -7.29 -8.82 10.62
N PHE A 184 -6.03 -8.85 11.05
CA PHE A 184 -5.46 -9.95 11.82
C PHE A 184 -6.15 -10.13 13.18
N ILE A 185 -6.40 -9.04 13.89
CA ILE A 185 -7.13 -9.05 15.17
C ILE A 185 -8.59 -9.44 14.94
N ALA A 186 -9.27 -8.87 13.96
CA ALA A 186 -10.65 -9.22 13.62
C ALA A 186 -10.81 -10.72 13.30
N ARG A 187 -9.89 -11.30 12.51
CA ARG A 187 -9.88 -12.74 12.21
C ARG A 187 -9.64 -13.60 13.45
N GLN A 188 -8.80 -13.19 14.40
CA GLN A 188 -8.65 -13.87 15.70
C GLN A 188 -9.91 -13.78 16.58
N LEU A 189 -10.66 -12.69 16.50
CA LEU A 189 -11.91 -12.48 17.24
C LEU A 189 -13.12 -13.19 16.60
N GLY A 190 -12.93 -13.92 15.48
CA GLY A 190 -13.97 -14.72 14.82
C GLY A 190 -14.34 -14.28 13.40
N GLY A 191 -13.79 -13.17 12.90
CA GLY A 191 -14.00 -12.68 11.54
C GLY A 191 -14.13 -11.16 11.44
N ALA A 192 -14.09 -10.64 10.21
CA ALA A 192 -14.31 -9.22 9.93
C ALA A 192 -15.70 -8.96 9.34
N ASN A 193 -16.34 -7.88 9.78
CA ASN A 193 -17.59 -7.40 9.20
C ASN A 193 -17.29 -6.61 7.92
N VAL A 194 -17.59 -7.18 6.76
CA VAL A 194 -17.35 -6.55 5.45
C VAL A 194 -18.46 -5.53 5.15
N LEU A 195 -18.06 -4.34 4.69
CA LEU A 195 -18.94 -3.28 4.21
C LEU A 195 -19.72 -3.76 2.99
N ASN A 196 -21.01 -3.46 2.98
CA ASN A 196 -21.86 -3.77 1.85
C ASN A 196 -21.64 -2.80 0.67
N GLN A 197 -22.15 -3.14 -0.51
CA GLN A 197 -21.98 -2.34 -1.73
C GLN A 197 -22.46 -0.87 -1.57
N GLU A 198 -23.56 -0.63 -0.87
CA GLU A 198 -24.09 0.74 -0.70
C GLU A 198 -23.15 1.60 0.18
N GLN A 199 -22.57 0.99 1.21
CA GLN A 199 -21.55 1.63 2.05
C GLN A 199 -20.28 1.93 1.22
N VAL A 200 -19.81 0.97 0.42
CA VAL A 200 -18.66 1.17 -0.48
C VAL A 200 -18.94 2.26 -1.51
N ASP A 201 -20.09 2.24 -2.18
CA ASP A 201 -20.49 3.26 -3.16
C ASP A 201 -20.56 4.66 -2.53
N LYS A 202 -20.94 4.76 -1.24
CA LYS A 202 -20.89 6.02 -0.47
C LYS A 202 -19.47 6.49 -0.24
N LEU A 203 -18.55 5.58 0.12
CA LEU A 203 -17.14 5.88 0.35
C LEU A 203 -16.41 6.28 -0.95
N LEU A 204 -16.74 5.67 -2.08
CA LEU A 204 -16.22 6.08 -3.39
C LEU A 204 -16.71 7.49 -3.80
N ARG A 205 -17.93 7.88 -3.42
CA ARG A 205 -18.40 9.29 -3.56
C ARG A 205 -17.59 10.25 -2.68
N ILE A 206 -17.32 9.87 -1.42
CA ILE A 206 -16.46 10.65 -0.50
C ILE A 206 -15.05 10.83 -1.08
N ARG A 207 -14.41 9.73 -1.51
CA ARG A 207 -13.10 9.73 -2.17
C ARG A 207 -13.03 10.73 -3.34
N LYS A 208 -14.08 10.78 -4.16
CA LYS A 208 -14.20 11.73 -5.28
C LYS A 208 -14.34 13.18 -4.81
N ARG A 209 -15.08 13.46 -3.73
CA ARG A 209 -15.17 14.81 -3.13
C ARG A 209 -13.83 15.30 -2.59
N LEU A 210 -13.10 14.41 -1.90
CA LEU A 210 -11.77 14.68 -1.34
C LEU A 210 -10.68 14.84 -2.42
N GLY A 211 -11.00 14.62 -3.70
CA GLY A 211 -10.06 14.78 -4.81
C GLY A 211 -8.90 13.78 -4.83
N ILE A 212 -9.03 12.66 -4.10
CA ILE A 212 -8.01 11.61 -4.01
C ILE A 212 -7.84 10.98 -5.40
N ARG A 213 -6.61 11.05 -5.91
CA ARG A 213 -6.23 10.55 -7.24
C ARG A 213 -5.64 9.15 -7.14
N GLY A 214 -5.57 8.48 -8.29
CA GLY A 214 -5.16 7.08 -8.41
C GLY A 214 -6.30 6.22 -8.99
N PRO A 215 -6.03 4.94 -9.28
CA PRO A 215 -7.03 4.01 -9.82
C PRO A 215 -8.22 3.81 -8.87
N ASP A 216 -9.33 3.26 -9.38
CA ASP A 216 -10.55 3.05 -8.59
C ASP A 216 -10.46 1.72 -7.80
N PRO A 217 -10.37 1.74 -6.46
CA PRO A 217 -9.81 0.61 -5.75
C PRO A 217 -10.92 -0.38 -5.39
N ALA A 218 -11.28 -1.23 -6.36
CA ALA A 218 -12.29 -2.26 -6.23
C ALA A 218 -11.92 -3.31 -5.16
N CYS A 219 -12.32 -3.04 -3.92
CA CYS A 219 -12.32 -4.04 -2.85
C CYS A 219 -13.43 -5.07 -3.06
N VAL A 220 -13.21 -6.29 -2.59
CA VAL A 220 -14.15 -7.40 -2.77
C VAL A 220 -15.26 -7.28 -1.73
N VAL A 221 -16.46 -6.91 -2.20
CA VAL A 221 -17.72 -7.03 -1.45
C VAL A 221 -18.23 -8.45 -1.66
N ASP A 222 -17.66 -9.39 -0.92
CA ASP A 222 -18.04 -10.78 -1.07
C ASP A 222 -19.42 -11.09 -0.51
N LYS A 223 -20.05 -12.10 -1.10
CA LYS A 223 -21.33 -12.64 -0.64
C LYS A 223 -21.07 -13.66 0.47
N ALA A 224 -21.98 -13.77 1.44
CA ALA A 224 -21.87 -14.74 2.53
C ALA A 224 -21.65 -16.19 2.01
N PRO A 225 -20.87 -17.01 2.73
CA PRO A 225 -20.43 -18.32 2.22
C PRO A 225 -21.55 -19.37 2.22
N SER A 226 -21.66 -20.10 1.11
CA SER A 226 -22.28 -21.43 1.06
C SER A 226 -21.17 -22.49 0.99
N GLY A 227 -21.33 -23.58 1.73
CA GLY A 227 -20.21 -24.47 2.10
C GLY A 227 -19.57 -25.29 0.97
N THR A 228 -18.34 -25.73 1.28
CA THR A 228 -17.56 -26.82 0.66
C THR A 228 -17.42 -26.82 -0.86
N ASP A 229 -16.27 -26.35 -1.36
CA ASP A 229 -15.38 -27.25 -2.13
C ASP A 229 -13.91 -26.78 -2.13
N THR A 230 -12.97 -27.71 -2.24
CA THR A 230 -11.53 -27.43 -2.26
C THR A 230 -10.97 -27.40 -3.68
N SER A 231 -10.83 -26.21 -4.29
CA SER A 231 -9.75 -25.89 -5.25
C SER A 231 -9.84 -24.47 -5.81
N GLY A 232 -8.70 -23.81 -6.01
CA GLY A 232 -8.55 -22.61 -6.85
C GLY A 232 -9.12 -21.30 -6.30
N SER A 233 -8.28 -20.50 -5.62
CA SER A 233 -8.63 -19.12 -5.22
C SER A 233 -8.81 -18.21 -6.44
N GLN A 234 -10.06 -17.95 -6.84
CA GLN A 234 -10.43 -16.93 -7.82
C GLN A 234 -10.96 -15.68 -7.12
N ILE A 235 -10.39 -14.52 -7.42
CA ILE A 235 -10.87 -13.21 -6.92
C ILE A 235 -12.15 -12.84 -7.71
N PRO A 236 -13.32 -12.63 -7.07
CA PRO A 236 -14.60 -12.57 -7.78
C PRO A 236 -15.01 -11.18 -8.27
N THR A 237 -15.65 -11.13 -9.44
CA THR A 237 -16.30 -9.93 -9.99
C THR A 237 -17.83 -9.98 -9.83
N ARG A 238 -18.33 -9.45 -8.69
CA ARG A 238 -19.71 -8.95 -8.36
C ARG A 238 -20.98 -9.77 -8.72
N ARG A 239 -21.77 -10.17 -7.68
CA ARG A 239 -23.28 -10.00 -7.57
C ARG A 239 -23.96 -10.58 -6.29
N THR A 240 -24.30 -9.73 -5.30
CA THR A 240 -25.56 -9.63 -4.45
C THR A 240 -26.08 -10.68 -3.40
N ARG A 241 -26.29 -10.23 -2.12
CA ARG A 241 -27.22 -10.67 -0.98
C ARG A 241 -26.78 -11.76 0.05
N SER A 242 -27.04 -11.73 1.38
CA SER A 242 -27.59 -10.72 2.34
C SER A 242 -27.64 -11.21 3.83
N VAL A 243 -27.40 -10.33 4.83
CA VAL A 243 -27.64 -10.41 6.32
C VAL A 243 -26.94 -11.52 7.17
N SER A 244 -26.76 -11.49 8.53
CA SER A 244 -27.04 -10.51 9.65
C SER A 244 -26.32 -10.82 11.02
N ASN A 245 -25.77 -9.80 11.69
CA ASN A 245 -25.78 -9.36 13.14
C ASN A 245 -25.94 -10.30 14.38
N PRO A 246 -25.54 -9.90 15.64
CA PRO A 246 -24.70 -8.75 16.12
C PRO A 246 -23.76 -8.93 17.37
N SER A 247 -22.95 -7.89 17.68
CA SER A 247 -22.58 -7.29 19.03
C SER A 247 -21.71 -8.06 20.07
N ASP A 248 -20.86 -7.43 20.93
CA ASP A 248 -20.56 -5.99 21.19
C ASP A 248 -19.23 -5.66 21.95
N ALA A 249 -18.89 -4.35 22.02
CA ALA A 249 -17.98 -3.64 22.97
C ALA A 249 -16.42 -3.62 22.73
N PRO A 250 -15.62 -2.78 23.44
CA PRO A 250 -15.48 -1.31 23.25
C PRO A 250 -14.01 -0.79 23.04
N PRO A 251 -13.76 0.51 22.71
CA PRO A 251 -12.48 0.97 22.11
C PRO A 251 -11.56 1.89 22.97
N PRO A 252 -10.25 2.02 22.62
CA PRO A 252 -9.34 3.10 23.07
C PRO A 252 -8.67 3.85 21.84
N PRO A 253 -7.58 4.67 21.95
CA PRO A 253 -7.64 6.12 21.69
C PRO A 253 -6.85 6.65 20.44
N GLU A 254 -6.91 7.98 20.20
CA GLU A 254 -6.63 8.68 18.93
C GLU A 254 -5.20 9.26 18.72
N ASP A 255 -4.73 9.36 17.45
CA ASP A 255 -3.70 10.30 16.90
C ASP A 255 -3.42 10.01 15.39
N ASP A 256 -3.03 10.92 14.48
CA ASP A 256 -3.53 12.29 14.18
C ASP A 256 -3.38 12.63 12.66
N LEU A 257 -3.66 11.67 11.78
CA LEU A 257 -3.93 11.94 10.35
C LEU A 257 -4.92 10.92 9.80
N ILE A 258 -4.77 9.66 10.21
CA ILE A 258 -5.85 8.68 10.18
C ILE A 258 -7.01 9.19 11.05
N THR A 259 -6.76 9.74 12.24
CA THR A 259 -7.80 10.41 13.06
C THR A 259 -8.44 11.57 12.30
N GLU A 260 -7.68 12.46 11.66
CA GLU A 260 -8.22 13.62 10.96
C GLU A 260 -9.03 13.22 9.70
N ILE A 261 -8.53 12.28 8.89
CA ILE A 261 -9.27 11.72 7.74
C ILE A 261 -10.53 10.99 8.25
N THR A 262 -10.41 10.18 9.29
CA THR A 262 -11.55 9.52 9.95
C THR A 262 -12.55 10.54 10.47
N ARG A 263 -12.11 11.65 11.07
CA ARG A 263 -12.94 12.74 11.58
C ARG A 263 -13.68 13.45 10.44
N GLN A 264 -13.00 13.76 9.34
CA GLN A 264 -13.62 14.35 8.14
C GLN A 264 -14.64 13.40 7.50
N VAL A 265 -14.30 12.12 7.33
CA VAL A 265 -15.20 11.08 6.83
C VAL A 265 -16.43 10.94 7.75
N MET A 266 -16.23 10.86 9.06
CA MET A 266 -17.30 10.79 10.05
C MET A 266 -18.16 12.07 10.10
N GLN A 267 -17.59 13.23 9.78
CA GLN A 267 -18.33 14.50 9.66
C GLN A 267 -19.21 14.53 8.40
N GLU A 268 -18.68 14.14 7.24
CA GLU A 268 -19.48 14.01 5.99
C GLU A 268 -20.56 12.93 6.09
N LEU A 269 -20.30 11.82 6.80
CA LEU A 269 -21.31 10.78 7.02
C LEU A 269 -22.50 11.26 7.86
N ARG A 270 -22.31 12.28 8.71
CA ARG A 270 -23.37 12.86 9.57
C ARG A 270 -24.26 13.87 8.85
N THR A 271 -23.76 14.58 7.85
CA THR A 271 -24.50 15.63 7.12
C THR A 271 -25.46 15.09 6.06
N GLU A 272 -25.42 13.79 5.75
CA GLU A 272 -26.28 13.14 4.74
C GLU A 272 -27.50 12.40 5.33
N LYS A 273 -27.93 12.72 6.56
CA LYS A 273 -29.25 12.24 7.05
C LYS A 273 -30.38 13.04 6.35
N PRO A 274 -31.39 12.38 5.76
CA PRO A 274 -32.58 13.08 5.30
C PRO A 274 -33.39 13.64 6.47
N HIS A 275 -34.08 14.75 6.22
CA HIS A 275 -35.17 15.25 7.05
C HIS A 275 -36.45 14.42 6.84
#